data_AF-A0A7J4R361-F1
#
_entry.id   AF-A0A7J4R361-F1
#
_cell.length_a   1.000
_cell.length_b   1.000
_cell.length_c   1.000
_cell.angle_alpha   90.00
_cell.angle_beta   90.00
_cell.angle_gamma   90.00
#
_symmetry.space_group_name_H-M   'P 1'
#
loop_
_entity.id
_entity.type
_entity.pdbx_description
1 polymer ?
#
loop_
_entity_poly.entity_id
_entity_poly.type
_entity_poly.pdbx_seq_one_letter_code
_entity_poly.pdbx_strand_id
1 'polypeptide(L)'
;MADGGASSFIFLTTALLVSGLVSVVLINQWGDIAQITAQETAAIEVQEATSVDFAGDPMMVDLDTTASPNEITFYLQNTGTTLLDSSTLVVIVDGQTVTSSIVSSLVPATGEWDEKHLLQVTVSHNGWSYQSGDDVSITAVVSSEVTNGYRGSDSMSVEVRLHG
;
A
#
# COMPACT_ATOMS: atom_id res chain seq x y z
N MET A 1 -41.44 -63.40 1.13
CA MET A 1 -41.42 -61.92 1.18
C MET A 1 -40.85 -61.50 2.52
N ALA A 2 -39.53 -61.47 2.64
CA ALA A 2 -38.82 -61.08 3.86
C ALA A 2 -37.36 -60.80 3.50
N ASP A 3 -37.06 -59.60 2.98
CA ASP A 3 -35.67 -59.06 2.99
C ASP A 3 -35.59 -57.53 2.70
N GLY A 4 -36.68 -56.78 2.90
CA GLY A 4 -36.67 -55.32 2.66
C GLY A 4 -36.11 -54.50 3.83
N GLY A 5 -36.22 -55.02 5.06
CA GLY A 5 -35.85 -54.31 6.28
C GLY A 5 -34.34 -54.20 6.47
N ALA A 6 -33.60 -55.32 6.33
CA ALA A 6 -32.15 -55.34 6.50
C ALA A 6 -31.42 -54.49 5.44
N SER A 7 -31.82 -54.60 4.17
CA SER A 7 -31.28 -53.77 3.08
C SER A 7 -31.56 -52.27 3.31
N SER A 8 -32.73 -51.90 3.85
CA SER A 8 -33.07 -50.50 4.15
C SER A 8 -32.25 -49.95 5.31
N PHE A 9 -32.00 -50.74 6.35
CA PHE A 9 -31.12 -50.36 7.46
C PHE A 9 -29.67 -50.21 7.03
N ILE A 10 -29.15 -51.13 6.21
CA ILE A 10 -27.79 -51.03 5.66
C ILE A 10 -27.65 -49.79 4.78
N PHE A 11 -28.64 -49.49 3.93
CA PHE A 11 -28.64 -48.29 3.10
C PHE A 11 -28.72 -47.00 3.93
N LEU A 12 -29.54 -46.99 4.98
CA LEU A 12 -29.62 -45.86 5.91
C LEU A 12 -28.29 -45.63 6.63
N THR A 13 -27.69 -46.68 7.17
CA THR A 13 -26.42 -46.59 7.90
C THR A 13 -25.28 -46.14 6.97
N THR A 14 -25.21 -46.67 5.75
CA THR A 14 -24.20 -46.24 4.77
C THR A 14 -24.43 -44.80 4.31
N ALA A 15 -25.67 -44.38 4.09
CA ALA A 15 -26.00 -42.99 3.77
C ALA A 15 -25.63 -42.01 4.91
N LEU A 16 -25.89 -42.39 6.17
CA LEU A 16 -25.51 -41.59 7.34
C LEU A 16 -23.98 -41.49 7.50
N LEU A 17 -23.25 -42.59 7.26
CA LEU A 17 -21.80 -42.59 7.33
C LEU A 17 -21.19 -41.70 6.25
N VAL A 18 -21.64 -41.83 5.00
CA VAL A 18 -21.20 -40.99 3.89
C VAL A 18 -21.56 -39.52 4.16
N SER A 19 -22.78 -39.24 4.63
CA SER A 19 -23.19 -37.89 5.00
C SER A 19 -22.33 -37.32 6.13
N GLY A 20 -21.97 -38.13 7.14
CA GLY A 20 -21.11 -37.70 8.23
C GLY A 20 -19.70 -37.33 7.77
N LEU A 21 -19.09 -38.15 6.90
CA LEU A 21 -17.77 -37.86 6.34
C LEU A 21 -17.78 -36.61 5.46
N VAL A 22 -18.80 -36.44 4.61
CA VAL A 22 -18.95 -35.25 3.76
C VAL A 22 -19.16 -34.00 4.61
N SER A 23 -19.96 -34.07 5.68
CA SER A 23 -20.15 -32.94 6.61
C SER A 23 -18.84 -32.50 7.27
N VAL A 24 -18.00 -33.44 7.72
CA VAL A 24 -16.70 -33.09 8.31
C VAL A 24 -15.80 -32.37 7.31
N VAL A 25 -15.74 -32.86 6.06
CA VAL A 25 -14.96 -32.21 5.00
C VAL A 25 -15.47 -30.80 4.73
N LEU A 26 -16.80 -30.64 4.59
CA LEU A 26 -17.40 -29.33 4.34
C LEU A 26 -17.16 -28.36 5.49
N ILE A 27 -17.29 -28.79 6.75
CA ILE A 27 -17.04 -27.93 7.92
C ILE A 27 -15.60 -27.43 7.92
N ASN A 28 -14.62 -28.30 7.64
CA ASN A 28 -13.23 -27.90 7.55
C ASN A 28 -13.00 -26.88 6.43
N GLN A 29 -13.58 -27.12 5.24
CA GLN A 29 -13.48 -26.18 4.12
C GLN A 29 -14.09 -24.81 4.42
N TRP A 30 -15.26 -24.78 5.08
CA TRP A 30 -15.87 -23.52 5.51
C TRP A 30 -15.04 -22.81 6.58
N GLY A 31 -14.38 -23.56 7.47
CA GLY A 31 -13.43 -23.01 8.44
C GLY A 31 -12.25 -22.33 7.77
N ASP A 32 -11.66 -22.98 6.77
CA ASP A 32 -10.54 -22.42 5.99
C ASP A 32 -10.97 -21.16 5.22
N ILE A 33 -12.14 -21.17 4.58
CA ILE A 33 -12.69 -20.01 3.86
C ILE A 33 -12.95 -18.85 4.83
N ALA A 34 -13.53 -19.12 6.00
CA ALA A 34 -13.78 -18.09 7.01
C ALA A 34 -12.48 -17.45 7.50
N GLN A 35 -11.44 -18.26 7.70
CA GLN A 35 -10.10 -17.76 8.07
C GLN A 35 -9.50 -16.89 6.96
N ILE A 36 -9.53 -17.33 5.71
CA ILE A 36 -9.00 -16.56 4.58
C ILE A 36 -9.75 -15.23 4.45
N THR A 37 -11.08 -15.25 4.54
CA THR A 37 -11.91 -14.04 4.44
C THR A 37 -11.56 -13.04 5.54
N ALA A 38 -11.34 -13.51 6.77
CA ALA A 38 -10.93 -12.65 7.88
C ALA A 38 -9.53 -12.03 7.66
N GLN A 39 -8.58 -12.79 7.11
CA GLN A 39 -7.26 -12.27 6.76
C GLN A 39 -7.33 -11.24 5.65
N GLU A 40 -8.10 -11.50 4.59
CA GLU A 40 -8.32 -10.54 3.50
C GLU A 40 -8.97 -9.25 4.01
N THR A 41 -9.95 -9.35 4.92
CA THR A 41 -10.61 -8.17 5.50
C THR A 41 -9.62 -7.33 6.30
N ALA A 42 -8.77 -7.97 7.11
CA ALA A 42 -7.74 -7.27 7.87
C ALA A 42 -6.68 -6.62 6.97
N ALA A 43 -6.30 -7.28 5.87
CA ALA A 43 -5.38 -6.71 4.88
C ALA A 43 -5.99 -5.49 4.17
N ILE A 44 -7.27 -5.57 3.79
CA ILE A 44 -8.01 -4.46 3.17
C ILE A 44 -8.13 -3.29 4.13
N GLU A 45 -8.40 -3.52 5.42
CA GLU A 45 -8.47 -2.46 6.42
C GLU A 45 -7.15 -1.68 6.52
N VAL A 46 -6.01 -2.37 6.58
CA VAL A 46 -4.69 -1.71 6.60
C VAL A 46 -4.44 -0.97 5.29
N GLN A 47 -4.86 -1.54 4.15
CA GLN A 47 -4.74 -0.92 2.85
C GLN A 47 -5.58 0.36 2.72
N GLU A 48 -6.81 0.40 3.23
CA GLU A 48 -7.67 1.59 3.24
C GLU A 48 -7.20 2.64 4.25
N ALA A 49 -6.58 2.20 5.33
CA ALA A 49 -6.00 3.07 6.35
C ALA A 49 -4.65 3.67 5.94
N THR A 50 -4.03 3.17 4.85
CA THR A 50 -2.79 3.70 4.29
C THR A 50 -3.12 4.76 3.26
N SER A 51 -2.70 6.00 3.49
CA SER A 51 -2.87 7.07 2.52
C SER A 51 -1.75 8.10 2.58
N VAL A 52 -1.30 8.56 1.42
CA VAL A 52 -0.30 9.62 1.26
C VAL A 52 -0.82 10.67 0.30
N ASP A 53 -0.53 11.94 0.58
CA ASP A 53 -0.86 13.03 -0.32
C ASP A 53 0.27 14.06 -0.40
N PHE A 54 0.22 14.90 -1.43
CA PHE A 54 1.12 16.03 -1.60
C PHE A 54 0.84 17.11 -0.55
N ALA A 55 1.89 17.60 0.09
CA ALA A 55 1.78 18.68 1.07
C ALA A 55 2.39 19.97 0.52
N GLY A 56 1.65 21.08 0.62
CA GLY A 56 2.09 22.40 0.16
C GLY A 56 1.35 22.87 -1.08
N ASP A 57 1.95 23.81 -1.81
CA ASP A 57 1.40 24.38 -3.04
C ASP A 57 2.05 23.71 -4.27
N PRO A 58 1.30 22.92 -5.07
CA PRO A 58 1.80 22.31 -6.30
C PRO A 58 2.33 23.34 -7.30
N MET A 59 1.86 24.59 -7.26
CA MET A 59 2.29 25.64 -8.17
C MET A 59 3.59 26.34 -7.73
N MET A 60 4.21 25.93 -6.62
CA MET A 60 5.40 26.54 -6.04
C MET A 60 6.37 25.49 -5.48
N VAL A 61 6.76 24.50 -6.30
CA VAL A 61 7.72 23.46 -5.90
C VAL A 61 9.15 23.93 -6.11
N ASP A 62 10.02 23.68 -5.13
CA ASP A 62 11.39 24.17 -5.13
C ASP A 62 12.28 23.39 -6.12
N LEU A 63 13.03 24.13 -6.92
CA LEU A 63 14.02 23.62 -7.88
C LEU A 63 15.37 24.29 -7.65
N ASP A 64 16.35 23.55 -7.14
CA ASP A 64 17.73 24.03 -7.05
C ASP A 64 18.47 23.73 -8.35
N THR A 65 18.69 24.77 -9.16
CA THR A 65 19.50 24.70 -10.39
C THR A 65 21.00 24.98 -10.16
N THR A 66 21.39 25.32 -8.94
CA THR A 66 22.79 25.53 -8.55
C THR A 66 23.46 24.23 -8.11
N ALA A 67 22.66 23.25 -7.66
CA ALA A 67 23.08 21.87 -7.44
C ALA A 67 23.45 21.17 -8.76
N SER A 68 24.29 20.14 -8.68
CA SER A 68 24.72 19.34 -9.84
C SER A 68 24.68 17.86 -9.49
N PRO A 69 23.63 17.11 -9.90
CA PRO A 69 22.50 17.51 -10.75
C PRO A 69 21.47 18.44 -10.07
N ASN A 70 20.57 19.05 -10.86
CA ASN A 70 19.45 19.85 -10.34
C ASN A 70 18.61 19.02 -9.36
N GLU A 71 18.17 19.66 -8.27
CA GLU A 71 17.40 19.02 -7.20
C GLU A 71 15.98 19.59 -7.15
N ILE A 72 14.99 18.72 -7.01
CA ILE A 72 13.58 19.11 -6.79
C ILE A 72 13.22 18.74 -5.36
N THR A 73 12.71 19.69 -4.58
CA THR A 73 12.29 19.47 -3.19
C THR A 73 10.79 19.67 -3.03
N PHE A 74 10.12 18.67 -2.48
CA PHE A 74 8.68 18.70 -2.20
C PHE A 74 8.37 18.00 -0.87
N TYR A 75 7.11 18.09 -0.43
CA TYR A 75 6.67 17.52 0.84
C TYR A 75 5.52 16.54 0.63
N LEU A 76 5.55 15.45 1.38
CA LEU A 76 4.49 14.45 1.44
C LEU A 76 3.89 14.41 2.84
N GLN A 77 2.58 14.26 2.93
CA GLN A 77 1.87 14.08 4.18
C GLN A 77 1.25 12.69 4.25
N ASN A 78 1.34 12.06 5.41
CA ASN A 78 0.51 10.90 5.71
C ASN A 78 -0.92 11.40 6.00
N THR A 79 -1.85 11.05 5.14
CA THR A 79 -3.29 11.39 5.27
C THR A 79 -4.11 10.21 5.79
N GLY A 80 -3.48 9.03 5.92
CA GLY A 80 -4.05 7.84 6.52
C GLY A 80 -3.73 7.72 8.01
N THR A 81 -4.12 6.60 8.62
CA THR A 81 -3.91 6.35 10.06
C THR A 81 -2.77 5.37 10.34
N THR A 82 -2.29 4.64 9.32
CA THR A 82 -1.12 3.78 9.43
C THR A 82 0.17 4.59 9.36
N LEU A 83 1.20 4.21 10.11
CA LEU A 83 2.54 4.77 9.93
C LEU A 83 3.09 4.43 8.54
N LEU A 84 3.69 5.40 7.86
CA LEU A 84 4.32 5.19 6.54
C LEU A 84 5.81 4.89 6.67
N ASP A 85 6.32 4.02 5.80
CA ASP A 85 7.72 3.65 5.75
C ASP A 85 8.43 4.40 4.62
N SER A 86 9.18 5.44 5.00
CA SER A 86 9.98 6.26 4.08
C SER A 86 11.03 5.47 3.29
N SER A 87 11.49 4.31 3.79
CA SER A 87 12.48 3.47 3.09
C SER A 87 11.90 2.78 1.85
N THR A 88 10.57 2.74 1.74
CA THR A 88 9.86 2.15 0.60
C THR A 88 9.31 3.17 -0.37
N LEU A 89 9.65 4.44 -0.17
CA LEU A 89 9.29 5.52 -1.06
C LEU A 89 9.91 5.30 -2.45
N VAL A 90 9.06 5.32 -3.46
CA VAL A 90 9.43 5.38 -4.87
C VAL A 90 8.91 6.68 -5.43
N VAL A 91 9.77 7.46 -6.08
CA VAL A 91 9.39 8.71 -6.75
C VAL A 91 9.59 8.56 -8.25
N ILE A 92 8.62 9.04 -9.00
CA ILE A 92 8.62 9.10 -10.46
C ILE A 92 8.38 10.56 -10.85
N VAL A 93 9.24 11.09 -11.72
CA VAL A 93 9.14 12.46 -12.25
C VAL A 93 9.04 12.37 -13.76
N ASP A 94 7.99 12.94 -14.36
CA ASP A 94 7.66 12.86 -15.80
C ASP A 94 7.71 11.43 -16.36
N GLY A 95 7.18 10.48 -15.58
CA GLY A 95 7.17 9.07 -15.94
C GLY A 95 8.53 8.36 -15.86
N GLN A 96 9.58 9.04 -15.40
CA GLN A 96 10.90 8.45 -15.14
C GLN A 96 11.07 8.16 -13.65
N THR A 97 11.32 6.90 -13.29
CA THR A 97 11.59 6.51 -11.90
C THR A 97 12.94 7.06 -11.44
N VAL A 98 12.96 7.69 -10.27
CA VAL A 98 14.19 8.13 -9.60
C VAL A 98 14.74 6.97 -8.78
N THR A 99 15.88 6.40 -9.16
CA THR A 99 16.41 5.17 -8.53
C THR A 99 17.55 5.39 -7.53
N SER A 100 18.26 6.51 -7.62
CA SER A 100 19.58 6.63 -6.96
C SER A 100 19.74 7.88 -6.08
N SER A 101 18.79 8.80 -6.15
CA SER A 101 18.90 10.12 -5.54
C SER A 101 17.57 10.54 -4.96
N ILE A 102 17.09 9.78 -3.97
CA ILE A 102 15.96 10.19 -3.13
C ILE A 102 16.56 10.40 -1.74
N VAL A 103 16.57 11.65 -1.29
CA VAL A 103 16.92 12.02 0.08
C VAL A 103 15.64 12.45 0.76
N SER A 104 15.30 11.80 1.88
CA SER A 104 14.09 12.12 2.63
C SER A 104 14.38 12.40 4.09
N SER A 105 13.70 13.39 4.66
CA SER A 105 13.78 13.73 6.08
C SER A 105 12.39 14.08 6.64
N LEU A 106 12.14 13.69 7.88
CA LEU A 106 10.91 14.06 8.57
C LEU A 106 10.94 15.53 8.99
N VAL A 107 9.77 16.14 9.01
CA VAL A 107 9.53 17.50 9.49
C VAL A 107 8.33 17.45 10.45
N PRO A 108 8.54 17.63 11.77
CA PRO A 108 9.83 17.75 12.47
C PRO A 108 10.73 16.50 12.39
N ALA A 109 12.05 16.66 12.55
CA ALA A 109 13.05 15.61 12.29
C ALA A 109 13.06 14.40 13.25
N THR A 110 12.16 14.34 14.21
CA THR A 110 12.10 13.29 15.23
C THR A 110 10.74 12.64 15.23
N GLY A 111 10.68 11.32 15.20
CA GLY A 111 9.41 10.57 15.24
C GLY A 111 9.34 9.54 14.13
N GLU A 112 8.11 9.11 13.86
CA GLU A 112 7.76 8.24 12.74
C GLU A 112 6.86 9.03 11.78
N TRP A 113 6.72 8.55 10.55
CA TRP A 113 5.91 9.23 9.55
C TRP A 113 4.40 8.96 9.78
N ASP A 114 3.87 9.62 10.81
CA ASP A 114 2.46 9.66 11.16
C ASP A 114 1.76 10.89 10.52
N GLU A 115 0.46 11.06 10.80
CA GLU A 115 -0.37 12.17 10.30
C GLU A 115 0.14 13.59 10.63
N LYS A 116 1.02 13.70 11.64
CA LYS A 116 1.52 14.98 12.16
C LYS A 116 2.89 15.34 11.63
N HIS A 117 3.54 14.43 10.90
CA HIS A 117 4.85 14.64 10.32
C HIS A 117 4.75 14.73 8.80
N LEU A 118 5.44 15.70 8.24
CA LEU A 118 5.67 15.77 6.81
C LEU A 118 6.97 15.03 6.48
N LEU A 119 7.04 14.44 5.30
CA LEU A 119 8.29 13.96 4.74
C LEU A 119 8.75 14.97 3.69
N GLN A 120 9.85 15.66 3.96
CA GLN A 120 10.58 16.40 2.93
C GLN A 120 11.29 15.40 2.05
N VAL A 121 11.12 15.52 0.74
CA VAL A 121 11.73 14.66 -0.26
C VAL A 121 12.48 15.54 -1.24
N THR A 122 13.76 15.27 -1.39
CA THR A 122 14.63 15.89 -2.38
C THR A 122 15.06 14.82 -3.37
N VAL A 123 14.78 15.06 -4.66
CA VAL A 123 15.12 14.16 -5.75
C VAL A 123 16.02 14.82 -6.77
N SER A 124 16.91 14.04 -7.38
CA SER A 124 17.81 14.56 -8.42
C SER A 124 18.17 13.53 -9.48
N HIS A 125 18.47 13.97 -10.69
CA HIS A 125 18.86 13.08 -11.78
C HIS A 125 19.73 13.79 -12.82
N ASN A 126 20.81 13.14 -13.26
CA ASN A 126 21.79 13.72 -14.19
C ASN A 126 21.23 14.05 -15.59
N GLY A 127 20.11 13.45 -15.97
CA GLY A 127 19.44 13.69 -17.24
C GLY A 127 18.43 14.83 -17.22
N TRP A 128 18.17 15.45 -16.06
CA TRP A 128 17.21 16.54 -15.95
C TRP A 128 17.84 17.87 -16.37
N SER A 129 17.04 18.67 -17.08
CA SER A 129 17.42 20.03 -17.52
C SER A 129 16.28 21.02 -17.27
N TYR A 130 15.57 20.81 -16.17
CA TYR A 130 14.43 21.64 -15.77
C TYR A 130 14.84 23.07 -15.46
N GLN A 131 13.92 23.99 -15.74
CA GLN A 131 14.03 25.41 -15.48
C GLN A 131 12.89 25.91 -14.58
N SER A 132 13.11 27.07 -13.96
CA SER A 132 12.07 27.77 -13.20
C SER A 132 10.90 28.10 -14.14
N GLY A 133 9.70 27.67 -13.76
CA GLY A 133 8.47 27.78 -14.54
C GLY A 133 8.06 26.50 -15.30
N ASP A 134 8.90 25.47 -15.32
CA ASP A 134 8.54 24.20 -15.95
C ASP A 134 7.45 23.47 -15.15
N ASP A 135 6.51 22.85 -15.87
CA ASP A 135 5.48 21.99 -15.30
C ASP A 135 5.92 20.53 -15.42
N VAL A 136 5.93 19.79 -14.31
CA VAL A 136 6.35 18.37 -14.25
C VAL A 136 5.33 17.54 -13.47
N SER A 137 5.17 16.27 -13.84
CA SER A 137 4.33 15.33 -13.08
C SER A 137 5.15 14.60 -12.04
N ILE A 138 4.80 14.74 -10.76
CA ILE A 138 5.37 13.97 -9.66
C ILE A 138 4.38 12.88 -9.25
N THR A 139 4.86 11.64 -9.23
CA THR A 139 4.15 10.51 -8.65
C THR A 139 5.01 9.94 -7.53
N ALA A 140 4.41 9.77 -6.35
CA ALA A 140 5.05 9.09 -5.23
C ALA A 140 4.25 7.84 -4.87
N VAL A 141 4.95 6.74 -4.62
CA VAL A 141 4.38 5.49 -4.13
C VAL A 141 5.07 5.14 -2.84
N VAL A 142 4.29 4.81 -1.81
CA VAL A 142 4.80 4.45 -0.49
C VAL A 142 3.96 3.33 0.08
N SER A 143 4.52 2.63 1.05
CA SER A 143 3.79 1.64 1.82
C SER A 143 3.86 1.92 3.30
N SER A 144 2.90 1.39 4.04
CA SER A 144 2.87 1.49 5.49
C SER A 144 3.99 0.68 6.15
N GLU A 145 4.25 0.92 7.43
CA GLU A 145 4.88 -0.07 8.29
C GLU A 145 4.00 -1.32 8.42
N VAL A 146 4.59 -2.44 8.81
CA VAL A 146 3.84 -3.69 8.98
C VAL A 146 2.97 -3.60 10.24
N THR A 147 1.65 -3.60 10.06
CA THR A 147 0.66 -3.58 11.15
C THR A 147 -0.12 -4.89 11.16
N ASN A 148 -0.09 -5.62 12.27
CA ASN A 148 -0.76 -6.92 12.42
C ASN A 148 -0.42 -7.95 11.32
N GLY A 149 0.80 -7.87 10.76
CA GLY A 149 1.26 -8.76 9.70
C GLY A 149 0.86 -8.35 8.27
N TYR A 150 0.17 -7.22 8.13
CA TYR A 150 -0.24 -6.67 6.83
C TYR A 150 0.45 -5.34 6.56
N ARG A 151 0.45 -4.97 5.27
CA ARG A 151 1.03 -3.73 4.77
C ARG A 151 0.09 -3.16 3.73
N GLY A 152 -0.21 -1.87 3.84
CA GLY A 152 -0.91 -1.14 2.79
C GLY A 152 0.08 -0.39 1.91
N SER A 153 -0.36 0.00 0.71
CA SER A 153 0.41 0.86 -0.19
C SER A 153 -0.48 1.90 -0.81
N ASP A 154 -0.04 3.14 -0.82
CA ASP A 154 -0.76 4.22 -1.50
C ASP A 154 0.15 4.96 -2.47
N SER A 155 -0.47 5.66 -3.41
CA SER A 155 0.22 6.48 -4.39
C SER A 155 -0.52 7.77 -4.65
N MET A 156 0.24 8.85 -4.75
CA MET A 156 -0.27 10.14 -5.22
C MET A 156 0.36 10.48 -6.57
N SER A 157 -0.35 11.28 -7.37
CA SER A 157 0.19 11.85 -8.60
C SER A 157 -0.35 13.26 -8.79
N VAL A 158 0.54 14.23 -8.96
CA VAL A 158 0.20 15.64 -9.08
C VAL A 158 1.11 16.33 -10.10
N GLU A 159 0.53 17.22 -10.90
CA GLU A 159 1.30 18.14 -11.73
C GLU A 159 1.75 19.32 -10.87
N VAL A 160 3.05 19.60 -10.90
CA VAL A 160 3.65 20.68 -10.14
C VAL A 160 4.38 21.64 -11.05
N ARG A 161 4.45 22.91 -10.64
CA ARG A 161 5.30 23.91 -11.27
C ARG A 161 6.56 24.11 -10.46
N LEU A 162 7.70 24.01 -11.14
CA LEU A 162 9.02 24.17 -10.56
C LEU A 162 9.39 25.65 -10.45
N HIS A 163 10.01 26.02 -9.35
CA HIS A 163 10.47 27.35 -9.05
C HIS A 163 11.85 27.29 -8.41
N GLY A 164 12.81 27.88 -9.10
CA GLY A 164 14.21 28.05 -8.66
C GLY A 164 14.70 29.47 -8.85
#